data_AF-A0AAC9AXK5-F1
#
_entry.id   AF-A0AAC9AXK5-F1
#
_cell.length_a   1.000
_cell.length_b   1.000
_cell.length_c   1.000
_cell.angle_alpha   90.00
_cell.angle_beta   90.00
_cell.angle_gamma   90.00
#
_symmetry.space_group_name_H-M   'P 1'
#
loop_
_entity.id
_entity.type
_entity.pdbx_description
1 polymer ?
#
loop_
_entity_poly.entity_id
_entity_poly.type
_entity_poly.pdbx_seq_one_letter_code
_entity_poly.pdbx_strand_id
1 'polypeptide(L)' 'MMRLTSIVSRCYAEDLELLRTFSNGVQREKTPIAESLLAAGLLSNGGIHGGDFSDPLAGGIIFNLNEYGDLLKRFGL' A
#
# COMPACT_ATOMS: atom_id res chain seq x y z
N MET A 1 10.23 12.92 -23.36
CA MET A 1 9.34 12.46 -22.27
C MET A 1 8.38 13.61 -21.93
N MET A 2 7.06 13.39 -21.92
CA MET A 2 6.10 14.45 -21.55
C MET A 2 6.26 14.81 -20.06
N ARG A 3 6.34 16.10 -19.74
CA ARG A 3 6.52 16.60 -18.35
C ARG A 3 5.45 16.07 -17.40
N LEU A 4 4.22 15.89 -17.88
CA LEU A 4 3.10 15.37 -17.10
C LEU A 4 3.35 13.93 -16.64
N THR A 5 3.83 13.05 -17.53
CA THR A 5 4.14 11.66 -17.18
C THR A 5 5.21 11.60 -16.10
N SER A 6 6.25 12.43 -16.20
CA SER A 6 7.30 12.49 -15.17
C SER A 6 6.80 13.01 -13.82
N ILE A 7 5.86 13.96 -13.81
CA ILE A 7 5.24 14.47 -12.58
C ILE A 7 4.40 13.37 -11.94
N VAL A 8 3.54 12.70 -12.71
CA VAL A 8 2.69 11.60 -12.22
C VAL A 8 3.55 10.45 -11.69
N SER A 9 4.57 10.03 -12.44
CA SER A 9 5.50 8.97 -11.98
C SER A 9 6.18 9.33 -10.67
N ARG A 10 6.54 10.61 -10.45
CA ARG A 10 7.16 11.05 -9.19
C ARG A 10 6.16 11.07 -8.04
N CYS A 11 4.91 11.45 -8.30
CA CYS A 11 3.85 11.50 -7.29
C CYS A 11 3.47 10.12 -6.75
N TYR A 12 3.56 9.06 -7.57
CA TYR A 12 3.15 7.70 -7.18
C TYR A 12 4.33 6.72 -7.08
N ALA A 13 5.58 7.20 -7.09
CA ALA A 13 6.75 6.34 -7.02
C ALA A 13 6.75 5.50 -5.74
N GLU A 14 6.46 6.13 -4.60
CA GLU A 14 6.42 5.46 -3.29
C GLU A 14 5.29 4.43 -3.19
N ASP A 15 4.14 4.70 -3.80
CA ASP A 15 3.01 3.78 -3.90
C ASP A 15 3.40 2.49 -4.64
N LEU A 16 4.09 2.64 -5.79
CA LEU A 16 4.56 1.51 -6.59
C LEU A 16 5.68 0.73 -5.88
N GLU A 17 6.58 1.43 -5.18
CA GLU A 17 7.62 0.79 -4.35
C GLU A 17 7.03 -0.01 -3.19
N LEU A 18 6.00 0.53 -2.52
CA LEU A 18 5.28 -0.20 -1.48
C LEU A 18 4.57 -1.41 -2.09
N LEU A 19 3.85 -1.26 -3.20
CA LEU A 19 3.13 -2.36 -3.85
C LEU A 19 4.08 -3.52 -4.21
N ARG A 20 5.26 -3.20 -4.73
CA ARG A 20 6.28 -4.20 -5.09
C ARG A 20 6.75 -5.03 -3.91
N THR A 21 6.82 -4.43 -2.72
CA THR A 21 7.30 -5.08 -1.49
C THR A 21 6.18 -5.40 -0.50
N PHE A 22 4.93 -5.23 -0.93
CA PHE A 22 3.78 -5.26 -0.04
C PHE A 22 3.61 -6.63 0.65
N SER A 23 3.31 -6.58 1.94
CA SER A 23 2.94 -7.72 2.78
C SER A 23 1.66 -7.40 3.55
N ASN A 24 0.76 -8.38 3.65
CA ASN A 24 -0.50 -8.24 4.36
C ASN A 24 -0.26 -7.87 5.84
N GLY A 25 -1.11 -6.99 6.37
CA GLY A 25 -1.05 -6.56 7.77
C GLY A 25 -1.14 -5.05 7.96
N VAL A 26 -0.76 -4.60 9.15
CA VAL A 26 -0.66 -3.18 9.50
C VAL A 26 0.61 -2.60 8.89
N GLN A 27 0.47 -1.47 8.19
CA GLN A 27 1.56 -0.86 7.40
C GLN A 27 2.37 0.18 8.18
N ARG A 28 2.02 0.43 9.45
CA ARG A 28 2.73 1.33 10.36
C ARG A 28 2.88 2.73 9.73
N GLU A 29 4.09 3.24 9.59
CA GLU A 29 4.39 4.55 9.00
C GLU A 29 3.97 4.64 7.53
N LYS A 30 3.84 3.51 6.83
CA LYS A 30 3.42 3.45 5.43
C LYS A 30 1.90 3.39 5.25
N THR A 31 1.12 3.52 6.33
CA THR A 31 -0.35 3.52 6.28
C THR A 31 -0.94 4.52 5.28
N PRO A 32 -0.48 5.78 5.16
CA PRO A 32 -1.03 6.72 4.17
C PRO A 32 -0.85 6.27 2.71
N ILE A 33 0.26 5.59 2.42
CA ILE A 33 0.54 5.03 1.09
C ILE A 33 -0.37 3.83 0.84
N ALA A 34 -0.55 2.97 1.84
CA ALA A 34 -1.47 1.83 1.77
C ALA A 34 -2.94 2.27 1.60
N GLU A 35 -3.36 3.35 2.24
CA GLU A 35 -4.68 3.95 2.02
C GLU A 35 -4.86 4.44 0.58
N SER A 36 -3.80 5.01 -0.02
CA SER A 36 -3.82 5.41 -1.43
C SER A 36 -3.96 4.21 -2.37
N LEU A 37 -3.21 3.13 -2.11
CA LEU A 37 -3.33 1.86 -2.85
C LEU A 37 -4.70 1.17 -2.65
N LEU A 38 -5.29 1.29 -1.46
CA LEU A 38 -6.64 0.83 -1.17
C LEU A 38 -7.68 1.64 -1.96
N ALA A 39 -7.55 2.97 -1.98
CA ALA A 39 -8.41 3.84 -2.77
C ALA A 39 -8.29 3.59 -4.29
N ALA A 40 -7.10 3.21 -4.75
CA ALA A 40 -6.86 2.78 -6.13
C ALA A 40 -7.41 1.37 -6.45
N GLY A 41 -7.97 0.66 -5.45
CA GLY A 41 -8.58 -0.65 -5.64
C GLY A 41 -7.58 -1.82 -5.74
N LEU A 42 -6.35 -1.65 -5.27
CA LEU A 42 -5.30 -2.68 -5.31
C LEU A 42 -5.18 -3.48 -4.00
N LEU A 43 -5.71 -2.93 -2.93
CA LEU A 43 -5.79 -3.57 -1.61
C LEU A 43 -7.24 -3.82 -1.22
N SER A 44 -7.45 -4.57 -0.14
CA SER A 44 -8.72 -4.72 0.54
C SER A 44 -8.55 -4.48 2.05
N ASN A 45 -9.62 -4.02 2.70
CA ASN A 45 -9.65 -3.81 4.14
C ASN A 45 -9.85 -5.16 4.85
N GLY A 46 -8.84 -5.58 5.62
CA GLY A 46 -8.82 -6.81 6.41
C GLY A 46 -9.31 -6.66 7.85
N GLY A 47 -9.82 -5.48 8.23
CA GLY A 47 -10.25 -5.15 9.58
C GLY A 47 -9.30 -4.21 10.31
N ILE A 48 -9.39 -4.21 11.64
CA ILE A 48 -8.60 -3.35 12.52
C ILE A 48 -7.82 -4.21 13.50
N HIS A 49 -6.52 -3.96 13.62
CA HIS A 49 -5.66 -4.52 14.66
C HIS A 49 -5.64 -3.56 15.86
N GLY A 50 -5.97 -4.07 17.06
CA GLY A 50 -6.09 -3.27 18.28
C GLY A 50 -4.76 -2.72 18.83
N GLY A 51 -3.64 -3.16 18.28
CA GLY A 51 -2.29 -2.77 18.71
C GLY A 51 -1.69 -3.70 19.76
N ASP A 52 -0.51 -3.32 20.23
CA ASP A 52 0.26 -4.03 21.24
C ASP A 52 0.78 -3.00 22.24
N PHE A 53 0.73 -3.31 23.54
CA PHE A 53 1.28 -2.44 24.59
C PHE A 53 2.80 -2.26 24.47
N SER A 54 3.48 -3.22 23.85
CA SER A 54 4.93 -3.19 23.63
C SER A 54 5.36 -2.50 22.33
N ASP A 55 4.44 -2.33 21.37
CA ASP A 55 4.69 -1.68 20.09
C ASP A 55 3.55 -0.70 19.75
N PRO A 56 3.77 0.62 19.96
CA PRO A 56 2.78 1.66 19.67
C PRO A 56 2.32 1.71 18.21
N LEU A 57 3.09 1.13 17.27
CA LEU A 57 2.78 1.14 15.84
C LEU A 57 2.16 -0.18 15.36
N ALA A 58 1.95 -1.15 16.24
CA ALA A 58 1.32 -2.43 15.88
C ALA A 58 -0.20 -2.29 15.61
N GLY A 59 -0.83 -1.19 16.00
CA GLY A 59 -2.26 -0.95 15.83
C GLY A 59 -2.60 -0.26 14.51
N GLY A 60 -3.81 -0.49 14.00
CA GLY A 60 -4.33 0.22 12.83
C GLY A 60 -5.12 -0.65 11.87
N ILE A 61 -5.31 -0.15 10.64
CA ILE A 61 -6.02 -0.85 9.58
C ILE A 61 -5.14 -2.01 9.09
N ILE A 62 -5.74 -3.18 8.94
CA ILE A 62 -5.13 -4.34 8.29
C ILE A 62 -5.40 -4.21 6.79
N PHE A 63 -4.34 -4.16 6.00
CA PHE A 63 -4.45 -4.14 4.54
C PHE A 63 -4.07 -5.50 3.97
N ASN A 64 -4.86 -5.99 3.02
CA ASN A 64 -4.59 -7.22 2.29
C ASN A 64 -4.40 -6.91 0.81
N LEU A 65 -3.41 -7.54 0.18
CA LEU A 65 -3.24 -7.50 -1.26
C LEU A 65 -4.41 -8.26 -1.91
N ASN A 66 -5.13 -7.62 -2.83
CA ASN A 66 -6.20 -8.27 -3.58
C ASN A 66 -5.66 -8.88 -4.89
N GLU A 67 -6.53 -9.57 -5.64
CA GLU A 67 -6.15 -10.26 -6.88
C GLU A 67 -5.54 -9.32 -7.94
N TYR A 68 -6.10 -8.10 -8.10
CA TYR A 68 -5.57 -7.12 -9.04
C TYR A 68 -4.21 -6.57 -8.60
N GLY A 69 -4.05 -6.31 -7.30
CA GLY A 69 -2.77 -5.91 -6.71
C GLY A 69 -1.69 -6.99 -6.87
N ASP A 70 -2.05 -8.27 -6.70
CA ASP A 70 -1.13 -9.40 -6.92
C ASP A 70 -0.69 -9.50 -8.39
N LEU A 71 -1.63 -9.37 -9.33
CA LEU A 71 -1.31 -9.39 -10.76
C LEU A 71 -0.35 -8.27 -11.15
N LEU A 72 -0.58 -7.04 -10.68
CA LEU A 72 0.33 -5.92 -10.94
C LEU A 72 1.69 -6.14 -10.29
N LYS A 73 1.73 -6.61 -9.05
CA LYS A 73 2.99 -6.92 -8.34
C LYS A 73 3.82 -7.98 -9.08
N ARG A 74 3.17 -8.97 -9.70
CA ARG A 74 3.84 -10.09 -10.38
C ARG A 74 4.27 -9.78 -11.80
N PHE A 75 3.51 -8.97 -12.53
CA PHE A 75 3.68 -8.84 -13.99
C PHE A 75 3.76 -7.39 -14.49
N GLY A 76 3.34 -6.40 -13.70
CA GLY A 76 3.11 -5.03 -14.15
C GLY A 76 4.04 -3.97 -13.57
N LEU A 77 4.96 -4.34 -12.67
CA LEU A 77 5.92 -3.45 -12.02
C LEU A 77 7.36 -3.74 -12.42
#